data_AF-A0A2D7DW27-F1
#
_entry.id   AF-A0A2D7DW27-F1
#
_cell.length_a   1.000
_cell.length_b   1.000
_cell.length_c   1.000
_cell.angle_alpha   90.00
_cell.angle_beta   90.00
_cell.angle_gamma   90.00
#
_symmetry.space_group_name_H-M   'P 1'
#
loop_
_entity.id
_entity.type
_entity.pdbx_description
1 polymer ?
#
loop_
_entity_poly.entity_id
_entity_poly.type
_entity_poly.pdbx_seq_one_letter_code
_entity_poly.pdbx_strand_id
1 'polypeptide(L)'
;MKKLSVILSLIVGILGVVFLAIVLISGDDLIEMKSMSGNFSLVSPIIYLAIITLLSITSITIYSSLNILFNKPENLKKVGISIAVFLFIVIISYVLSEGVETPMKDGKILPAFSSRIVETGIRTFYFLVVIALGLMLFSGLKKRLVK
;
A
#
# COMPACT_ATOMS: atom_id res chain seq x y z
N MET A 1 10.07 14.15 23.57
CA MET A 1 10.04 13.59 22.20
C MET A 1 9.33 14.47 21.17
N LYS A 2 8.17 15.09 21.46
CA LYS A 2 7.43 15.94 20.49
C LYS A 2 8.26 17.07 19.86
N LYS A 3 9.10 17.77 20.64
CA LYS A 3 9.89 18.91 20.13
C LYS A 3 10.92 18.49 19.06
N LEU A 4 11.58 17.34 19.23
CA LEU A 4 12.64 16.88 18.34
C LEU A 4 12.12 16.44 16.96
N SER A 5 11.00 15.70 16.91
CA SER A 5 10.38 15.30 15.64
C SER A 5 9.86 16.50 14.85
N VAL A 6 9.34 17.52 15.55
CA VAL A 6 8.88 18.77 14.92
C VAL A 6 10.07 19.53 14.33
N ILE A 7 11.17 19.63 15.06
CA ILE A 7 12.39 20.29 14.57
C ILE A 7 12.98 19.55 13.36
N LEU A 8 13.03 18.22 13.41
CA LEU A 8 13.56 17.43 12.29
C LEU A 8 12.70 17.55 11.02
N SER A 9 11.37 17.49 11.16
CA SER A 9 10.45 17.68 10.01
C SER A 9 10.51 19.10 9.46
N LEU A 10 10.71 20.11 10.31
CA LEU A 10 10.91 21.48 9.89
C LEU A 10 12.19 21.65 9.06
N ILE A 11 13.31 21.06 9.51
CA ILE A 11 14.60 21.11 8.78
C ILE A 11 14.47 20.46 7.41
N VAL A 12 13.86 19.27 7.34
CA VAL A 12 13.62 18.57 6.07
C VAL A 12 12.74 19.38 5.14
N GLY A 13 11.68 20.01 5.67
CA GLY A 13 10.80 20.89 4.90
C GLY A 13 11.53 22.11 4.33
N ILE A 14 12.35 22.79 5.15
CA ILE A 14 13.14 23.95 4.71
C ILE A 14 14.15 23.52 3.63
N LEU A 15 14.87 22.42 3.83
CA LEU A 15 15.81 21.90 2.83
C LEU A 15 15.12 21.55 1.51
N GLY A 16 13.92 20.95 1.57
CA GLY A 16 13.12 20.67 0.38
C GLY A 16 12.73 21.93 -0.39
N VAL A 17 12.27 22.98 0.31
CA VAL A 17 11.93 24.27 -0.30
C VAL A 17 13.16 24.94 -0.92
N VAL A 18 14.31 24.91 -0.23
CA VAL A 18 15.55 25.49 -0.74
C VAL A 18 16.02 24.76 -2.00
N PHE A 19 16.06 23.43 -1.99
CA PHE A 19 16.46 22.67 -3.19
C PHE A 19 15.48 22.84 -4.34
N LEU A 20 14.18 22.95 -4.06
CA LEU A 20 13.17 23.23 -5.07
C LEU A 20 13.36 24.63 -5.68
N ALA A 21 13.62 25.65 -4.86
CA ALA A 21 13.90 26.99 -5.34
C ALA A 21 15.14 27.03 -6.25
N ILE A 22 16.20 26.28 -5.91
CA ILE A 22 17.41 26.17 -6.76
C ILE A 22 17.06 25.60 -8.13
N VAL A 23 16.25 24.54 -8.21
CA VAL A 23 15.82 23.94 -9.47
C VAL A 23 14.99 24.92 -10.29
N LEU A 24 14.00 25.57 -9.67
CA LEU A 24 13.12 26.51 -10.36
C LEU A 24 13.86 27.75 -10.89
N ILE A 25 14.81 28.30 -10.12
CA ILE A 25 15.59 29.47 -10.54
C ILE A 25 16.60 29.10 -11.64
N SER A 26 17.13 27.88 -11.63
CA SER A 26 18.08 27.43 -12.64
C SER A 26 17.44 27.35 -14.04
N GLY A 27 16.14 27.05 -14.12
CA GLY A 27 15.42 26.94 -15.40
C GLY A 27 15.78 25.68 -16.20
N ASP A 28 14.85 25.27 -17.06
CA ASP A 28 14.95 24.00 -17.80
C ASP A 28 16.15 23.98 -18.77
N ASP A 29 16.46 25.09 -19.44
CA ASP A 29 17.57 25.18 -20.40
C ASP A 29 18.94 24.89 -19.77
N LEU A 30 19.20 25.42 -18.55
CA LEU A 30 20.46 25.18 -17.84
C LEU A 30 20.55 23.77 -17.28
N ILE A 31 19.41 23.20 -16.87
CA ILE A 31 19.34 21.84 -16.36
C ILE A 31 19.58 20.85 -17.52
N GLU A 32 18.97 21.06 -18.67
CA GLU A 32 19.17 20.24 -19.85
C GLU A 32 20.63 20.29 -20.31
N MET A 33 21.21 21.48 -20.46
CA MET A 33 22.61 21.65 -20.85
C MET A 33 23.58 20.94 -19.88
N LYS A 34 23.38 21.05 -18.56
CA LYS A 34 24.23 20.36 -17.58
C LYS A 34 24.00 18.85 -17.59
N SER A 35 22.78 18.38 -17.80
CA SER A 35 22.45 16.97 -17.91
C SER A 35 23.11 16.29 -19.11
N MET A 36 23.22 16.99 -20.25
CA MET A 36 23.92 16.49 -21.44
C MET A 36 25.41 16.26 -21.22
N SER A 37 26.03 17.03 -20.31
CA SER A 37 27.41 16.82 -19.87
C SER A 37 27.56 15.80 -18.73
N GLY A 38 26.47 15.12 -18.36
CA GLY A 38 26.43 14.15 -17.25
C GLY A 38 26.41 14.79 -15.86
N ASN A 39 26.24 16.12 -15.76
CA ASN A 39 26.23 16.83 -14.48
C ASN A 39 24.81 17.11 -14.00
N PHE A 40 24.33 16.30 -13.05
CA PHE A 40 22.99 16.41 -12.46
C PHE A 40 22.94 17.20 -11.15
N SER A 41 24.00 17.93 -10.79
CA SER A 41 24.15 18.55 -9.46
C SER A 41 23.03 19.53 -9.08
N LEU A 42 22.30 20.08 -10.05
CA LEU A 42 21.16 20.97 -9.80
C LEU A 42 19.90 20.23 -9.32
N VAL A 43 19.67 19.01 -9.82
CA VAL A 43 18.44 18.24 -9.58
C VAL A 43 18.67 17.09 -8.59
N SER A 44 19.87 16.52 -8.56
CA SER A 44 20.22 15.42 -7.65
C SER A 44 19.92 15.69 -6.17
N PRO A 45 20.19 16.88 -5.59
CA PRO A 45 19.96 17.13 -4.16
C PRO A 45 18.48 16.98 -3.74
N ILE A 46 17.54 17.44 -4.56
CA ILE A 46 16.10 17.30 -4.26
C ILE A 46 15.65 15.84 -4.39
N ILE A 47 16.19 15.10 -5.37
CA ILE A 47 15.90 13.67 -5.56
C ILE A 47 16.42 12.86 -4.38
N TYR A 48 17.68 13.06 -3.97
CA TYR A 48 18.25 12.35 -2.82
C TYR A 48 17.50 12.65 -1.53
N LEU A 49 17.11 13.90 -1.30
CA LEU A 49 16.29 14.28 -0.16
C LEU A 49 14.92 13.56 -0.19
N ALA A 50 14.27 13.47 -1.35
CA ALA A 50 13.01 12.75 -1.50
C ALA A 50 13.15 11.25 -1.19
N ILE A 51 14.20 10.60 -1.72
CA ILE A 51 14.44 9.16 -1.48
C ILE A 51 14.71 8.89 0.01
N ILE A 52 15.59 9.68 0.64
CA ILE A 52 15.96 9.50 2.05
C ILE A 52 14.73 9.70 2.95
N THR A 53 13.92 10.73 2.68
CA THR A 53 12.72 11.02 3.48
C THR A 53 11.65 9.96 3.31
N LEU A 54 11.39 9.51 2.08
CA LEU A 54 10.47 8.42 1.80
C LEU A 54 10.90 7.14 2.54
N LEU A 55 12.16 6.75 2.42
CA LEU A 55 12.67 5.52 3.04
C LEU A 55 12.66 5.60 4.57
N SER A 56 13.02 6.76 5.12
CA SER A 56 13.02 7.01 6.57
C SER A 56 11.62 6.94 7.16
N ILE A 57 10.66 7.69 6.60
CA ILE A 57 9.28 7.72 7.10
C ILE A 57 8.61 6.37 6.93
N THR A 58 8.84 5.70 5.79
CA THR A 58 8.30 4.36 5.56
C THR A 58 8.83 3.37 6.60
N SER A 59 10.14 3.38 6.86
CA SER A 59 10.75 2.50 7.85
C SER A 59 10.24 2.76 9.27
N ILE A 60 10.12 4.02 9.67
CA ILE A 60 9.60 4.41 11.00
C ILE A 60 8.14 3.98 11.13
N THR A 61 7.33 4.18 10.09
CA THR A 61 5.92 3.80 10.07
C THR A 61 5.75 2.29 10.20
N ILE A 62 6.53 1.51 9.44
CA ILE A 62 6.53 0.04 9.52
C ILE A 62 6.92 -0.41 10.92
N TYR A 63 8.04 0.10 11.44
CA TYR A 63 8.51 -0.23 12.77
C TYR A 63 7.45 0.11 13.84
N SER A 64 6.87 1.30 13.78
CA SER A 64 5.84 1.73 14.72
C SER A 64 4.58 0.86 14.65
N SER A 65 4.12 0.54 13.43
CA SER A 65 2.97 -0.32 13.19
C SER A 65 3.18 -1.72 13.78
N LEU A 66 4.34 -2.33 13.50
CA LEU A 66 4.70 -3.64 14.06
C LEU A 66 4.84 -3.57 15.59
N ASN A 67 5.47 -2.52 16.11
CA ASN A 67 5.64 -2.33 17.55
C ASN A 67 4.29 -2.19 18.26
N ILE A 68 3.32 -1.48 17.69
CA ILE A 68 1.96 -1.37 18.22
C ILE A 68 1.21 -2.71 18.14
N LEU A 69 1.45 -3.49 17.10
CA LEU A 69 0.83 -4.80 16.91
C LEU A 69 1.34 -5.83 17.93
N PHE A 70 2.66 -5.93 18.12
CA PHE A 70 3.26 -6.93 19.00
C PHE A 70 3.20 -6.60 20.49
N ASN A 71 3.27 -5.31 20.87
CA ASN A 71 3.23 -4.94 22.30
C ASN A 71 1.82 -4.96 22.90
N LYS A 72 0.77 -5.04 22.08
CA LYS A 72 -0.62 -5.06 22.55
C LYS A 72 -1.28 -6.40 22.17
N PRO A 73 -1.42 -7.36 23.10
CA PRO A 73 -1.97 -8.68 22.79
C PRO A 73 -3.41 -8.59 22.24
N GLU A 74 -4.18 -7.57 22.64
CA GLU A 74 -5.51 -7.30 22.08
C GLU A 74 -5.49 -6.99 20.59
N ASN A 75 -4.51 -6.21 20.12
CA ASN A 75 -4.37 -5.87 18.70
C ASN A 75 -3.96 -7.08 17.89
N LEU A 76 -3.02 -7.87 18.42
CA LEU A 76 -2.57 -9.11 17.79
C LEU A 76 -3.73 -10.10 17.62
N LYS A 77 -4.58 -10.24 18.64
CA LYS A 77 -5.78 -11.09 18.56
C LYS A 77 -6.76 -10.58 17.51
N LYS A 78 -7.04 -9.27 17.45
CA LYS A 78 -7.95 -8.68 16.45
C LYS A 78 -7.44 -8.90 15.02
N VAL A 79 -6.15 -8.65 14.78
CA VAL A 79 -5.52 -8.88 13.47
C VAL A 79 -5.52 -10.37 13.13
N GLY A 80 -5.19 -11.24 14.08
CA GLY A 80 -5.22 -12.69 13.90
C GLY A 80 -6.61 -13.21 13.54
N ILE A 81 -7.67 -12.73 14.20
CA ILE A 81 -9.06 -13.07 13.86
C ILE A 81 -9.41 -12.59 12.44
N SER A 82 -9.03 -11.36 12.09
CA SER A 82 -9.28 -10.81 10.74
C SER A 82 -8.62 -11.68 9.66
N ILE A 83 -7.35 -12.05 9.86
CA ILE A 83 -6.59 -12.90 8.94
C ILE A 83 -7.21 -14.30 8.88
N ALA A 84 -7.61 -14.88 10.02
CA ALA A 84 -8.21 -16.20 10.08
C ALA A 84 -9.54 -16.24 9.32
N VAL A 85 -10.41 -15.24 9.49
CA VAL A 85 -11.68 -15.14 8.77
C VAL A 85 -11.45 -14.95 7.27
N PHE A 86 -10.50 -14.10 6.88
CA PHE A 86 -10.15 -13.91 5.47
C PHE A 86 -9.63 -15.21 4.84
N LEU A 87 -8.68 -15.89 5.49
CA LEU A 87 -8.17 -17.18 5.02
C LEU A 87 -9.25 -18.25 4.96
N PHE A 88 -10.18 -18.27 5.92
CA PHE A 88 -11.31 -19.19 5.90
C PHE A 88 -12.17 -19.00 4.63
N ILE A 89 -12.44 -17.75 4.24
CA ILE A 89 -13.18 -17.44 3.00
C ILE A 89 -12.38 -17.87 1.76
N VAL A 90 -11.06 -17.64 1.75
CA VAL A 90 -10.17 -18.07 0.64
C VAL A 90 -10.18 -19.60 0.51
N ILE A 91 -10.09 -20.33 1.62
CA ILE A 91 -10.09 -21.80 1.62
C ILE A 91 -11.43 -22.34 1.09
N ILE A 92 -12.56 -21.79 1.56
CA ILE A 92 -13.89 -22.16 1.04
C ILE A 92 -13.95 -21.90 -0.47
N SER A 93 -13.48 -20.73 -0.91
CA SER A 93 -13.46 -20.37 -2.33
C SER A 93 -12.59 -21.30 -3.16
N TYR A 94 -11.47 -21.77 -2.60
CA TYR A 94 -10.54 -22.70 -3.26
C TYR A 94 -11.09 -24.11 -3.38
N VAL A 95 -11.76 -24.60 -2.33
CA VAL A 95 -12.42 -25.91 -2.31
C VAL A 95 -13.54 -25.95 -3.33
N LEU A 96 -14.32 -24.87 -3.44
CA LEU A 96 -15.40 -24.75 -4.42
C LEU A 96 -14.88 -24.57 -5.86
N SER A 97 -13.65 -24.07 -6.02
CA SER A 97 -13.02 -23.84 -7.33
C SER A 97 -12.54 -25.16 -7.93
N GLU A 98 -12.90 -25.44 -9.18
CA GLU A 98 -12.54 -26.69 -9.86
C GLU A 98 -11.30 -26.52 -10.74
N GLY A 99 -11.12 -25.33 -11.34
CA GLY A 99 -9.96 -25.04 -12.18
C GLY A 99 -9.96 -25.85 -13.46
N VAL A 100 -10.80 -25.46 -14.41
CA VAL A 100 -10.83 -26.08 -15.74
C VAL A 100 -9.72 -25.48 -16.61
N GLU A 101 -9.11 -26.28 -17.48
CA GLU A 101 -8.18 -25.77 -18.49
C GLU A 101 -8.89 -24.73 -19.36
N THR A 102 -8.40 -23.49 -19.31
CA THR A 102 -9.05 -22.37 -20.00
C THR A 102 -8.17 -21.91 -21.16
N PRO A 103 -8.67 -21.94 -22.40
CA PRO A 103 -7.93 -21.39 -23.53
C PRO A 103 -7.82 -19.87 -23.40
N MET A 104 -6.59 -19.34 -23.45
CA MET A 104 -6.34 -17.90 -23.43
C MET A 104 -6.51 -17.28 -24.81
N LYS A 105 -6.73 -15.97 -24.85
CA LYS A 105 -6.81 -15.17 -26.08
C LYS A 105 -5.55 -15.25 -26.96
N ASP A 106 -4.41 -15.61 -26.36
CA ASP A 106 -3.12 -15.77 -27.04
C ASP A 106 -2.90 -17.19 -27.60
N GLY A 107 -3.93 -18.04 -27.61
CA GLY A 107 -3.85 -19.43 -28.10
C GLY A 107 -3.14 -20.41 -27.17
N LYS A 108 -2.63 -19.94 -26.03
CA LYS A 108 -2.04 -20.77 -24.96
C LYS A 108 -3.12 -21.25 -24.00
N ILE A 109 -2.99 -22.47 -23.50
CA ILE A 109 -3.88 -23.01 -22.45
C ILE A 109 -3.39 -22.59 -21.07
N LEU A 110 -4.30 -22.11 -20.22
CA LEU A 110 -4.03 -21.98 -18.78
C LEU A 110 -4.07 -23.37 -18.17
N PRO A 111 -3.00 -23.80 -17.47
CA PRO A 111 -3.04 -25.03 -16.70
C PRO A 111 -4.18 -24.99 -15.69
N ALA A 112 -4.84 -26.13 -15.47
CA ALA A 112 -5.92 -26.28 -14.49
C ALA A 112 -5.59 -25.67 -13.12
N PHE A 113 -4.34 -25.79 -12.66
CA PHE A 113 -3.89 -25.22 -11.39
C PHE A 113 -3.92 -23.68 -11.36
N SER A 114 -3.38 -23.03 -12.40
CA SER A 114 -3.40 -21.57 -12.52
C SER A 114 -4.82 -21.04 -12.69
N SER A 115 -5.63 -21.73 -13.49
CA SER A 115 -7.06 -21.44 -13.65
C SER A 115 -7.81 -21.52 -12.32
N ARG A 116 -7.54 -22.56 -11.51
CA ARG A 116 -8.14 -22.75 -10.18
C ARG A 116 -7.84 -21.59 -9.23
N ILE A 117 -6.61 -21.07 -9.23
CA ILE A 117 -6.21 -19.94 -8.37
C ILE A 117 -6.92 -18.66 -8.80
N VAL A 118 -7.00 -18.40 -10.10
CA VAL A 118 -7.73 -17.25 -10.65
C VAL A 118 -9.21 -17.33 -10.27
N GLU A 119 -9.83 -18.49 -10.50
CA GLU A 119 -11.22 -18.76 -10.14
C GLU A 119 -11.45 -18.61 -8.61
N THR A 120 -10.52 -19.08 -7.79
CA THR A 120 -10.54 -18.90 -6.33
C THR A 120 -10.53 -17.42 -5.95
N GLY A 121 -9.67 -16.61 -6.58
CA GLY A 121 -9.58 -15.17 -6.32
C GLY A 121 -10.89 -14.44 -6.63
N ILE A 122 -11.49 -14.75 -7.79
CA ILE A 122 -12.76 -14.18 -8.21
C ILE A 122 -13.89 -14.60 -7.26
N ARG A 123 -13.97 -15.88 -6.89
CA ARG A 123 -14.97 -16.40 -5.94
C ARG A 123 -14.80 -15.78 -4.55
N THR A 124 -13.57 -15.66 -4.06
CA THR A 124 -13.26 -14.98 -2.78
C THR A 124 -13.77 -13.55 -2.79
N PHE A 125 -13.54 -12.82 -3.88
CA PHE A 125 -14.04 -11.45 -4.05
C PHE A 125 -15.57 -11.39 -3.97
N TYR A 126 -16.29 -12.26 -4.68
CA TYR A 126 -17.76 -12.29 -4.62
C TYR A 126 -18.28 -12.60 -3.22
N PHE A 127 -17.69 -13.56 -2.50
CA PHE A 127 -18.07 -13.83 -1.11
C PHE A 127 -17.87 -12.61 -0.22
N LEU A 128 -16.72 -11.94 -0.33
CA LEU A 128 -16.43 -10.73 0.45
C LEU A 128 -17.40 -9.59 0.13
N VAL A 129 -17.78 -9.39 -1.12
CA VAL A 129 -18.76 -8.37 -1.53
C VAL A 129 -20.11 -8.63 -0.88
N VAL A 130 -20.61 -9.87 -0.97
CA VAL A 130 -21.90 -10.25 -0.36
C VAL A 130 -21.87 -10.05 1.16
N ILE A 131 -20.80 -10.51 1.82
CA ILE A 131 -20.61 -10.34 3.27
C ILE A 131 -20.55 -8.85 3.64
N ALA A 132 -19.80 -8.04 2.90
CA ALA A 132 -19.65 -6.62 3.14
C ALA A 132 -20.98 -5.87 3.02
N LEU A 133 -21.74 -6.13 1.96
CA LEU A 133 -23.07 -5.54 1.77
C LEU A 133 -24.01 -5.94 2.92
N GLY A 134 -24.03 -7.22 3.32
CA GLY A 134 -24.82 -7.68 4.45
C GLY A 134 -24.46 -6.98 5.77
N LEU A 135 -23.16 -6.84 6.07
CA LEU A 135 -22.67 -6.14 7.25
C LEU A 135 -23.00 -4.64 7.23
N MET A 136 -22.90 -3.99 6.07
CA MET A 136 -23.25 -2.58 5.90
C MET A 136 -24.75 -2.34 6.12
N LEU A 137 -25.61 -3.19 5.58
CA LEU A 137 -27.06 -3.12 5.80
C LEU A 137 -27.40 -3.34 7.28
N PHE A 138 -26.83 -4.38 7.91
CA PHE A 138 -27.07 -4.66 9.32
C PHE A 138 -26.59 -3.53 10.24
N SER A 139 -25.37 -3.03 10.01
CA SER A 139 -24.81 -1.90 10.76
C SER A 139 -25.63 -0.62 10.56
N GLY A 140 -26.04 -0.34 9.33
CA GLY A 140 -26.87 0.81 8.98
C GLY A 140 -28.26 0.79 9.63
N LEU A 141 -28.92 -0.37 9.65
CA LEU A 141 -30.22 -0.57 10.29
C LEU A 141 -30.12 -0.53 11.81
N LYS A 142 -29.11 -1.21 12.40
CA LYS A 142 -28.87 -1.19 13.85
C LYS A 142 -28.65 0.22 14.36
N LYS A 143 -27.89 1.04 13.63
CA LYS A 143 -27.63 2.45 14.00
C LYS A 143 -28.89 3.33 13.96
N ARG A 144 -29.91 2.96 13.19
CA ARG A 144 -31.21 3.68 13.14
C ARG A 144 -32.21 3.19 14.19
N LEU A 145 -32.14 1.92 14.59
CA LEU A 145 -33.04 1.31 15.57
C LEU A 145 -32.55 1.45 17.02
N VAL A 146 -31.22 1.49 17.21
CA VAL A 146 -30.59 1.75 18.51
C VAL A 146 -30.25 3.23 18.57
N LYS A 147 -31.28 4.07 18.75
CA LYS A 147 -31.14 5.43 19.25
C LYS A 147 -31.54 5.44 20.72
#